data_AF-A0A2X1N8W0-F1
#
_entry.id   AF-A0A2X1N8W0-F1
#
_cell.length_a   1.000
_cell.length_b   1.000
_cell.length_c   1.000
_cell.angle_alpha   90.00
_cell.angle_beta   90.00
_cell.angle_gamma   90.00
#
_symmetry.space_group_name_H-M   'P 1'
#
loop_
_entity.id
_entity.type
_entity.pdbx_description
1 polymer ?
#
loop_
_entity_poly.entity_id
_entity_poly.type
_entity_poly.pdbx_seq_one_letter_code
_entity_poly.pdbx_strand_id
1 'polypeptide(L)'
;MLAGVVWFIVTCLAILLAQNIEQFTLLRFLQGISLCFIGAVGYAAIQESFEEAVCIKITALMANVALIAPLLGPLVGAAWIHVLPWEGMFVLFAALAAISFFGLQRAMPETATRIGEKLSLKELGRDYKLVLKNGRFVAGALALGFVSLAIAGVDRPVADYHHYWRAVEQL
;
A
#
# COMPACT_ATOMS: atom_id res chain seq x y z
N MET A 1 -1.38 -10.20 -9.14
CA MET A 1 -0.41 -9.82 -8.08
C MET A 1 0.93 -9.36 -8.67
N LEU A 2 1.60 -10.19 -9.49
CA LEU A 2 2.93 -9.90 -10.05
C LEU A 2 3.06 -8.52 -10.73
N ALA A 3 2.08 -8.14 -11.56
CA ALA A 3 2.07 -6.82 -12.21
C ALA A 3 2.07 -5.65 -11.21
N GLY A 4 1.35 -5.78 -10.09
CA GLY A 4 1.33 -4.76 -9.03
C GLY A 4 2.68 -4.63 -8.33
N VAL A 5 3.40 -5.74 -8.13
CA VAL A 5 4.76 -5.72 -7.55
C VAL A 5 5.75 -5.05 -8.51
N VAL A 6 5.69 -5.39 -9.80
CA VAL A 6 6.51 -4.73 -10.83
C VAL A 6 6.22 -3.23 -10.89
N TRP A 7 4.94 -2.85 -10.86
CA TRP A 7 4.53 -1.44 -10.83
C TRP A 7 5.12 -0.69 -9.63
N PHE A 8 5.09 -1.30 -8.44
CA PHE A 8 5.69 -0.72 -7.24
C PHE A 8 7.20 -0.53 -7.40
N ILE A 9 7.92 -1.54 -7.90
CA ILE A 9 9.38 -1.46 -8.15
C ILE A 9 9.70 -0.32 -9.11
N VAL A 10 8.99 -0.26 -10.25
CA VAL A 10 9.22 0.76 -11.28
C VAL A 10 8.95 2.16 -10.73
N THR A 11 7.84 2.35 -10.01
CA THR A 11 7.50 3.67 -9.45
C THR A 11 8.38 4.06 -8.26
N CYS A 12 8.93 3.11 -7.50
CA CYS A 12 9.98 3.36 -6.51
C CYS A 12 11.28 3.82 -7.15
N LEU A 13 11.69 3.26 -8.29
CA LEU A 13 12.91 3.71 -8.97
C LEU A 13 12.70 5.03 -9.73
N ALA A 14 11.51 5.23 -10.31
CA ALA A 14 11.19 6.45 -11.05
C ALA A 14 11.19 7.71 -10.18
N ILE A 15 10.89 7.59 -8.87
CA ILE A 15 10.87 8.75 -7.95
C ILE A 15 12.24 9.38 -7.74
N LEU A 16 13.34 8.64 -7.99
CA LEU A 16 14.70 9.19 -7.95
C LEU A 16 14.95 10.20 -9.07
N LEU A 17 14.10 10.21 -10.11
CA LEU A 17 14.20 11.14 -11.23
C LEU A 17 13.29 12.37 -11.05
N ALA A 18 12.57 12.49 -9.93
CA ALA A 18 11.68 13.61 -9.68
C ALA A 18 12.48 14.91 -9.47
N GLN A 19 12.15 15.94 -10.25
CA GLN A 19 12.88 17.22 -10.23
C GLN A 19 12.19 18.30 -9.39
N ASN A 20 10.92 18.08 -9.00
CA ASN A 20 10.14 18.98 -8.18
C ASN A 20 9.14 18.22 -7.31
N ILE A 21 8.53 18.92 -6.36
CA ILE A 21 7.64 18.33 -5.35
C ILE A 21 6.34 17.81 -5.96
N GLU A 22 5.86 18.42 -7.04
CA GLU A 22 4.67 18.00 -7.76
C GLU A 22 4.89 16.64 -8.42
N GLN A 23 6.03 16.44 -9.10
CA GLN A 23 6.41 15.15 -9.67
C GLN A 23 6.63 14.09 -8.58
N PHE A 24 7.29 14.46 -7.48
CA PHE A 24 7.46 13.57 -6.33
C PHE A 24 6.10 13.11 -5.76
N THR A 25 5.18 14.04 -5.57
CA THR A 25 3.82 13.77 -5.04
C THR A 25 3.00 12.92 -6.01
N LEU A 26 3.10 13.18 -7.32
CA LEU A 26 2.47 12.35 -8.34
C LEU A 26 3.02 10.91 -8.29
N LEU A 27 4.34 10.73 -8.19
CA LEU A 27 4.95 9.41 -8.10
C LEU A 27 4.58 8.69 -6.79
N ARG A 28 4.42 9.41 -5.68
CA ARG A 28 3.87 8.86 -4.42
C ARG A 28 2.44 8.36 -4.61
N PHE A 29 1.60 9.10 -5.32
CA PHE A 29 0.25 8.64 -5.69
C PHE A 29 0.30 7.37 -6.55
N LEU A 30 1.15 7.34 -7.58
CA LEU A 30 1.32 6.18 -8.46
C LEU A 30 1.85 4.95 -7.71
N GLN A 31 2.78 5.13 -6.77
CA GLN A 31 3.25 4.06 -5.86
C GLN A 31 2.09 3.51 -5.03
N GLY A 32 1.22 4.39 -4.52
CA GLY A 32 0.06 4.04 -3.71
C GLY A 32 -0.96 3.14 -4.41
N ILE A 33 -1.04 3.18 -5.75
CA ILE A 33 -1.87 2.26 -6.54
C ILE A 33 -1.50 0.80 -6.22
N SER A 34 -0.23 0.51 -5.93
CA SER A 34 0.24 -0.84 -5.60
C SER A 34 -0.40 -1.43 -4.34
N LEU A 35 -0.89 -0.59 -3.42
CA LEU A 35 -1.52 -1.03 -2.17
C LEU A 35 -2.83 -1.79 -2.43
N CYS A 36 -3.54 -1.50 -3.53
CA CYS A 36 -4.80 -2.16 -3.83
C CYS A 36 -4.61 -3.67 -4.13
N PHE A 37 -3.43 -4.06 -4.63
CA PHE A 37 -3.14 -5.45 -4.97
C PHE A 37 -3.00 -6.35 -3.75
N ILE A 38 -2.58 -5.81 -2.59
CA ILE A 38 -2.39 -6.59 -1.36
C ILE A 38 -3.72 -7.20 -0.91
N GLY A 39 -4.76 -6.37 -0.79
CA GLY A 39 -6.08 -6.81 -0.35
C GLY A 39 -6.92 -7.44 -1.46
N ALA A 40 -7.01 -6.78 -2.62
CA ALA A 40 -7.96 -7.21 -3.66
C ALA A 40 -7.55 -8.49 -4.39
N VAL A 41 -6.24 -8.77 -4.47
CA VAL A 41 -5.71 -9.93 -5.23
C VAL A 41 -4.89 -10.84 -4.34
N GLY A 42 -3.94 -10.31 -3.58
CA GLY A 42 -3.06 -11.12 -2.73
C GLY A 42 -3.83 -11.85 -1.62
N TYR A 43 -4.62 -11.13 -0.84
CA TYR A 43 -5.41 -11.71 0.24
C TYR A 43 -6.50 -12.67 -0.28
N ALA A 44 -7.16 -12.32 -1.38
CA ALA A 44 -8.11 -13.22 -2.04
C ALA A 44 -7.45 -14.56 -2.44
N ALA A 45 -6.26 -14.51 -3.06
CA ALA A 45 -5.53 -15.72 -3.43
C ALA A 45 -5.12 -16.55 -2.20
N ILE A 46 -4.79 -15.93 -1.07
CA ILE A 46 -4.51 -16.65 0.19
C ILE A 46 -5.76 -17.40 0.67
N GLN A 47 -6.92 -16.75 0.67
CA GLN A 47 -8.18 -17.37 1.08
C GLN A 47 -8.59 -18.53 0.16
N GLU A 48 -8.24 -18.46 -1.12
CA GLU A 48 -8.53 -19.51 -2.10
C GLU A 48 -7.49 -20.64 -2.10
N SER A 49 -6.24 -20.38 -1.71
CA SER A 49 -5.13 -21.35 -1.79
C SER A 49 -4.97 -22.22 -0.54
N PHE A 50 -5.45 -21.77 0.63
CA PHE A 50 -5.13 -22.39 1.92
C PHE A 50 -6.38 -22.82 2.69
N GLU A 51 -6.24 -23.90 3.46
CA GLU A 51 -7.26 -24.30 4.44
C GLU A 51 -7.48 -23.20 5.48
N GLU A 52 -8.70 -23.13 6.02
CA GLU A 52 -9.14 -22.07 6.94
C GLU A 52 -8.19 -21.88 8.14
N ALA A 53 -7.71 -22.98 8.74
CA ALA A 53 -6.78 -22.93 9.87
C ALA A 53 -5.42 -22.29 9.50
N VAL A 54 -4.95 -22.49 8.28
CA VAL A 54 -3.70 -21.87 7.79
C VAL A 54 -3.95 -20.44 7.37
N CYS A 55 -5.08 -20.16 6.72
CA CYS A 55 -5.49 -18.80 6.35
C CYS A 55 -5.53 -17.88 7.58
N ILE A 56 -6.13 -18.31 8.70
CA ILE A 56 -6.19 -17.52 9.94
C ILE A 56 -4.78 -17.13 10.43
N LYS A 57 -3.82 -18.07 10.39
CA LYS A 57 -2.44 -17.81 10.80
C LYS A 57 -1.76 -16.78 9.90
N ILE A 58 -1.97 -16.88 8.58
CA ILE A 58 -1.42 -15.93 7.61
C ILE A 58 -2.05 -14.55 7.79
N THR A 59 -3.37 -14.46 7.95
CA THR A 59 -4.06 -13.19 8.22
C THR A 59 -3.56 -12.53 9.51
N ALA A 60 -3.36 -13.32 10.58
CA ALA A 60 -2.79 -12.81 11.83
C ALA A 60 -1.36 -12.26 11.65
N LEU A 61 -0.53 -12.94 10.85
CA LEU A 61 0.80 -12.44 10.50
C LEU A 61 0.74 -11.11 9.75
N MET A 62 -0.17 -10.99 8.75
CA MET A 62 -0.37 -9.74 8.01
C MET A 62 -0.82 -8.59 8.94
N ALA A 63 -1.72 -8.86 9.88
CA ALA A 63 -2.17 -7.89 10.86
C ALA A 63 -1.03 -7.43 11.79
N ASN A 64 -0.18 -8.36 12.24
CA ASN A 64 0.99 -8.03 13.06
C ASN A 64 1.98 -7.14 12.30
N VAL A 65 2.24 -7.41 11.03
CA VAL A 65 3.09 -6.54 10.18
C VAL A 65 2.48 -5.14 10.08
N ALA A 66 1.17 -5.03 9.85
CA ALA A 66 0.47 -3.74 9.78
C ALA A 66 0.53 -2.95 11.11
N LEU A 67 0.54 -3.65 12.25
CA LEU A 67 0.68 -3.04 13.59
C LEU A 67 2.11 -2.56 13.87
N ILE A 68 3.12 -3.31 13.43
CA ILE A 68 4.53 -3.00 13.69
C ILE A 68 5.04 -1.89 12.76
N ALA A 69 4.56 -1.85 11.51
CA ALA A 69 4.99 -0.87 10.51
C ALA A 69 4.92 0.60 10.96
N PRO A 70 3.83 1.12 11.55
CA PRO A 70 3.76 2.52 12.00
C PRO A 70 4.68 2.83 13.19
N LEU A 71 5.09 1.82 13.97
CA LEU A 71 6.04 1.99 15.06
C LEU A 71 7.48 2.04 14.55
N LEU A 72 7.85 1.08 13.69
CA LEU A 72 9.21 0.99 13.16
C LEU A 72 9.49 2.04 12.08
N GLY A 73 8.48 2.41 11.30
CA GLY A 73 8.60 3.33 10.17
C GLY A 73 9.25 4.67 10.55
N PRO A 74 8.73 5.42 11.54
CA PRO A 74 9.32 6.68 11.99
C PRO A 74 10.71 6.50 12.60
N LEU A 75 10.93 5.44 13.39
CA LEU A 75 12.21 5.20 14.07
C LEU A 75 13.32 4.90 13.06
N VAL A 76 13.09 3.93 12.17
CA VAL A 76 14.04 3.57 11.10
C VAL A 76 14.17 4.71 10.10
N GLY A 77 13.06 5.36 9.76
CA GLY A 77 13.04 6.48 8.83
C GLY A 77 13.88 7.66 9.32
N ALA A 78 13.69 8.07 10.57
CA ALA A 78 14.50 9.11 11.20
C ALA A 78 15.97 8.73 11.25
N ALA A 79 16.29 7.53 11.76
CA ALA A 79 17.67 7.05 11.83
C ALA A 79 18.35 7.00 10.45
N TRP A 80 17.62 6.63 9.40
CA TRP A 80 18.14 6.54 8.03
C TRP A 80 18.54 7.91 7.48
N ILE A 81 17.65 8.91 7.54
CA ILE A 81 17.94 10.24 6.98
C ILE A 81 19.09 10.96 7.69
N HIS A 82 19.46 10.53 8.90
CA HIS A 82 20.63 11.05 9.61
C HIS A 82 21.97 10.58 9.01
N VAL A 83 21.99 9.46 8.28
CA VAL A 83 23.23 8.82 7.80
C VAL A 83 23.25 8.53 6.31
N LEU A 84 22.09 8.48 5.65
CA LEU A 84 21.93 8.09 4.26
C LEU A 84 20.92 9.00 3.55
N PRO A 85 21.08 9.19 2.23
CA PRO A 85 20.12 9.93 1.41
C PRO A 85 18.74 9.26 1.40
N TRP A 86 17.69 10.06 1.26
CA TRP A 86 16.30 9.60 1.28
C TRP A 86 15.98 8.70 0.08
N GLU A 87 16.65 8.92 -1.04
CA GLU A 87 16.58 8.10 -2.26
C GLU A 87 16.89 6.63 -1.96
N GLY A 88 17.81 6.39 -1.02
CA GLY A 88 18.19 5.05 -0.57
C GLY A 88 17.02 4.24 -0.01
N MET A 89 16.02 4.88 0.61
CA MET A 89 14.82 4.19 1.09
C MET A 89 14.00 3.60 -0.06
N PHE A 90 13.86 4.35 -1.15
CA PHE A 90 13.11 3.90 -2.31
C PHE A 90 13.82 2.76 -3.03
N VAL A 91 15.15 2.79 -3.10
CA VAL A 91 15.95 1.67 -3.58
C VAL A 91 15.79 0.44 -2.69
N LEU A 92 15.79 0.61 -1.36
CA LEU A 92 15.54 -0.48 -0.41
C LEU A 92 14.14 -1.10 -0.63
N PHE A 93 13.10 -0.28 -0.76
CA PHE A 93 11.74 -0.78 -1.01
C PHE A 93 11.65 -1.53 -2.35
N ALA A 94 12.29 -1.02 -3.40
CA ALA A 94 12.38 -1.70 -4.69
C ALA A 94 13.11 -3.05 -4.58
N ALA A 95 14.20 -3.12 -3.82
CA ALA A 95 14.96 -4.36 -3.61
C ALA A 95 14.13 -5.41 -2.85
N LEU A 96 13.46 -5.03 -1.76
CA LEU A 96 12.57 -5.91 -1.00
C LEU A 96 11.40 -6.41 -1.86
N ALA A 97 10.81 -5.54 -2.68
CA ALA A 97 9.76 -5.90 -3.62
C ALA A 97 10.27 -6.83 -4.74
N ALA A 98 11.52 -6.67 -5.19
CA ALA A 98 12.12 -7.60 -6.15
C ALA A 98 12.30 -9.00 -5.55
N ILE A 99 12.74 -9.10 -4.28
CA ILE A 99 12.83 -10.37 -3.56
C ILE A 99 11.44 -11.03 -3.47
N SER A 100 10.41 -10.26 -3.10
CA SER A 100 9.05 -10.78 -3.02
C SER A 100 8.50 -11.18 -4.40
N PHE A 101 8.85 -10.47 -5.47
CA PHE A 101 8.49 -10.81 -6.84
C PHE A 101 8.99 -12.21 -7.22
N PHE A 102 10.28 -12.50 -7.01
CA PHE A 102 10.84 -13.82 -7.33
C PHE A 102 10.23 -14.93 -6.45
N GLY A 103 9.94 -14.63 -5.19
CA GLY A 103 9.21 -15.55 -4.31
C GLY A 103 7.81 -15.87 -4.84
N LEU A 104 7.02 -14.84 -5.16
CA LEU A 104 5.67 -14.98 -5.70
C LEU A 104 5.67 -15.70 -7.05
N GLN A 105 6.60 -15.36 -7.95
CA GLN A 105 6.67 -15.98 -9.27
C GLN A 105 6.87 -17.50 -9.20
N ARG A 106 7.59 -17.99 -8.17
CA ARG A 106 7.88 -19.41 -8.00
C ARG A 106 6.84 -20.15 -7.16
N ALA A 107 6.24 -19.47 -6.18
CA ALA A 107 5.44 -20.12 -5.15
C ALA A 107 3.93 -19.83 -5.22
N MET A 108 3.51 -18.77 -5.91
CA MET A 108 2.09 -18.39 -5.98
C MET A 108 1.36 -19.27 -7.01
N PRO A 109 0.42 -20.13 -6.59
CA PRO A 109 -0.44 -20.86 -7.52
C PRO A 109 -1.46 -19.91 -8.16
N GLU A 110 -1.93 -20.27 -9.36
CA GLU A 110 -3.05 -19.57 -10.00
C GLU A 110 -4.37 -20.11 -9.44
N THR A 111 -5.14 -19.25 -8.76
CA THR A 111 -6.40 -19.63 -8.10
C THR A 111 -7.64 -19.00 -8.75
N ALA A 112 -7.47 -18.19 -9.80
CA ALA A 112 -8.58 -17.52 -10.42
C ALA A 112 -9.64 -18.51 -10.96
N THR A 113 -10.85 -18.44 -10.38
CA THR A 113 -11.95 -19.35 -10.70
C THR A 113 -12.73 -18.98 -11.97
N ARG A 114 -12.59 -17.73 -12.43
CA ARG A 114 -13.36 -17.15 -13.57
C ARG A 114 -12.48 -16.77 -14.76
N ILE A 115 -11.41 -17.51 -15.00
CA ILE A 115 -10.50 -17.24 -16.13
C ILE A 115 -11.27 -17.36 -17.44
N GLY A 116 -11.28 -16.29 -18.23
CA GLY A 116 -11.94 -16.23 -19.54
C GLY A 116 -13.38 -15.70 -19.54
N GLU A 117 -13.96 -15.44 -18.37
CA GLU A 117 -15.25 -14.75 -18.29
C GLU A 117 -15.12 -13.25 -18.63
N LYS A 118 -16.15 -12.69 -19.26
CA LYS A 118 -16.16 -11.26 -19.61
C LYS A 118 -16.51 -10.43 -18.38
N LEU A 119 -15.66 -9.47 -18.04
CA LEU A 119 -15.94 -8.49 -16.99
C LEU A 119 -16.96 -7.45 -17.49
N SER A 120 -18.11 -7.34 -16.82
CA SER A 120 -19.12 -6.32 -17.10
C SER A 120 -18.98 -5.13 -16.16
N LEU A 121 -18.48 -3.99 -16.67
CA LEU A 121 -18.33 -2.76 -15.88
C LEU A 121 -19.68 -2.22 -15.37
N LYS A 122 -20.76 -2.45 -16.12
CA LYS A 122 -22.11 -2.05 -15.74
C LYS A 122 -22.61 -2.83 -14.52
N GLU A 123 -22.32 -4.12 -14.45
CA GLU A 123 -22.70 -4.96 -13.32
C GLU A 123 -21.86 -4.61 -12.09
N LEU A 124 -20.55 -4.44 -12.26
CA LEU A 124 -19.67 -4.00 -11.18
C LEU A 124 -20.15 -2.66 -10.58
N GLY A 125 -20.50 -1.68 -11.43
CA GLY A 125 -21.05 -0.40 -10.97
C GLY A 125 -22.40 -0.54 -10.26
N ARG A 126 -23.25 -1.48 -10.69
CA ARG A 126 -24.52 -1.80 -10.01
C ARG A 126 -24.27 -2.36 -8.62
N ASP A 127 -23.29 -3.25 -8.46
CA ASP A 127 -22.99 -3.89 -7.19
C ASP A 127 -22.41 -2.90 -6.18
N TYR A 128 -21.50 -2.00 -6.61
CA TYR A 128 -21.06 -0.87 -5.78
C TYR A 128 -22.23 0.01 -5.34
N LYS A 129 -23.16 0.33 -6.26
CA LYS A 129 -24.34 1.13 -5.93
C LYS A 129 -25.26 0.42 -4.92
N LEU A 130 -25.35 -0.90 -4.96
CA LEU A 130 -26.12 -1.70 -4.01
C LEU A 130 -25.49 -1.61 -2.61
N VAL A 131 -24.18 -1.81 -2.51
CA VAL A 131 -23.44 -1.73 -1.24
C VAL A 131 -23.53 -0.31 -0.64
N LEU A 132 -23.37 0.74 -1.45
CA LEU A 132 -23.47 2.13 -0.98
C LEU A 132 -24.89 2.56 -0.59
N LYS A 133 -25.94 1.83 -1.02
CA LYS A 133 -27.31 2.06 -0.52
C LYS A 133 -27.52 1.52 0.89
N ASN A 134 -26.66 0.62 1.38
CA ASN A 134 -26.76 0.10 2.74
C ASN A 134 -26.19 1.13 3.72
N GLY A 135 -27.07 1.91 4.35
CA GLY A 135 -26.68 2.98 5.29
C GLY A 135 -25.86 2.48 6.48
N ARG A 136 -26.07 1.25 6.96
CA ARG A 136 -25.26 0.67 8.05
C ARG A 136 -23.83 0.38 7.59
N PHE A 137 -23.68 -0.16 6.38
CA PHE A 137 -22.37 -0.38 5.77
C PHE A 137 -21.64 0.95 5.58
N VAL A 138 -22.30 1.95 5.00
CA VAL A 138 -21.70 3.27 4.76
C VAL A 138 -21.31 3.95 6.07
N ALA A 139 -22.19 3.94 7.08
CA ALA A 139 -21.87 4.51 8.39
C ALA A 139 -20.67 3.83 9.04
N GLY A 140 -20.59 2.49 8.98
CA GLY A 140 -19.44 1.73 9.50
C GLY A 140 -18.14 2.04 8.76
N ALA A 141 -18.17 2.07 7.42
CA ALA A 141 -17.02 2.40 6.60
C ALA A 141 -16.52 3.83 6.84
N LEU A 142 -17.45 4.80 6.96
CA LEU A 142 -17.12 6.18 7.31
C LEU A 142 -16.53 6.29 8.72
N ALA A 143 -17.10 5.60 9.71
CA ALA A 143 -16.59 5.59 11.08
C ALA A 143 -15.14 5.07 11.14
N LEU A 144 -14.83 3.98 10.41
CA LEU A 144 -13.47 3.45 10.28
C LEU A 144 -12.50 4.44 9.61
N GLY A 145 -12.98 5.20 8.61
CA GLY A 145 -12.19 6.27 7.98
C GLY A 145 -11.89 7.42 8.96
N PHE A 146 -12.91 7.92 9.65
CA PHE A 146 -12.77 9.05 10.57
C PHE A 146 -11.91 8.73 11.78
N VAL A 147 -12.02 7.54 12.37
CA VAL A 147 -11.15 7.15 13.50
C VAL A 147 -9.68 7.07 13.06
N SER A 148 -9.43 6.58 11.85
CA SER A 148 -8.06 6.49 11.31
C SER A 148 -7.45 7.87 11.05
N LEU A 149 -8.25 8.82 10.56
CA LEU A 149 -7.84 10.22 10.40
C LEU A 149 -7.56 10.90 11.75
N ALA A 150 -8.38 10.63 12.76
CA ALA A 150 -8.16 11.16 14.11
C ALA A 150 -6.83 10.68 14.68
N ILE A 151 -6.49 9.40 14.51
CA ILE A 151 -5.23 8.83 14.99
C ILE A 151 -4.02 9.44 14.24
N ALA A 152 -4.13 9.66 12.93
CA ALA A 152 -3.06 10.25 12.13
C ALA A 152 -2.90 11.78 12.31
N GLY A 153 -3.99 12.48 12.67
CA GLY A 153 -4.05 13.94 12.77
C GLY A 153 -3.70 14.52 14.14
N VAL A 154 -3.55 13.69 15.18
CA VAL A 154 -3.23 14.15 16.54
C VAL A 154 -1.80 14.71 16.67
N ASP A 155 -0.88 14.42 15.74
CA ASP A 155 0.54 14.73 15.92
C ASP A 155 1.12 15.91 15.09
N ARG A 156 0.38 16.57 14.18
CA ARG A 156 0.99 17.70 13.43
C ARG A 156 0.07 18.89 13.16
N PRO A 157 0.35 20.09 13.71
CA PRO A 157 -0.21 21.32 13.20
C PRO A 157 0.29 21.57 11.76
N VAL A 158 -0.64 21.91 10.87
CA VAL A 158 -0.45 22.14 9.41
C VAL A 158 0.62 23.21 9.07
N ALA A 159 1.10 23.98 10.05
CA ALA A 159 2.07 25.06 9.86
C ALA A 159 3.52 24.60 9.55
N ASP A 160 3.84 23.32 9.70
CA ASP A 160 5.25 22.85 9.71
C ASP A 160 5.79 22.37 8.34
N TYR A 161 4.93 22.23 7.33
CA TYR A 161 5.32 21.70 6.01
C TYR A 161 6.29 22.62 5.24
N HIS A 162 6.17 23.94 5.39
CA HIS A 162 7.09 24.90 4.74
C HIS A 162 8.47 24.95 5.40
N HIS A 163 8.58 24.60 6.69
CA HIS A 163 9.85 24.56 7.40
C HIS A 163 10.64 23.28 7.09
N TYR A 164 9.94 22.15 6.92
CA TYR A 164 10.56 20.88 6.52
C TYR A 164 11.26 20.94 5.15
N TRP A 165 10.68 21.65 4.17
CA TRP A 165 11.30 21.76 2.85
C TRP A 165 12.59 22.57 2.86
N ARG A 166 12.66 23.67 3.63
CA ARG A 166 13.90 24.44 3.78
C ARG A 166 15.01 23.65 4.46
N ALA A 167 14.67 22.71 5.33
CA ALA A 167 15.65 21.82 5.95
C ALA A 167 16.17 20.75 4.97
N VAL A 168 15.35 20.33 4.00
CA VAL A 168 15.75 19.39 2.92
C VAL A 168 16.59 20.10 1.84
N GLU A 169 16.34 21.37 1.54
CA GLU A 169 17.18 22.17 0.62
C GLU A 169 18.54 22.58 1.20
N GLN A 170 18.72 22.49 2.52
CA GLN A 170 19.96 22.87 3.23
C GLN A 170 20.89 21.70 3.53
N LEU A 171 20.53 20.47 3.11
CA LEU A 171 21.34 19.26 3.17
C LEU A 171 21.76 18.84 1.74
#